data_AF-A0A534HN05-F1
#
_entry.id   AF-A0A534HN05-F1
#
_cell.length_a   1.000
_cell.length_b   1.000
_cell.length_c   1.000
_cell.angle_alpha   90.00
_cell.angle_beta   90.00
_cell.angle_gamma   90.00
#
_symmetry.space_group_name_H-M   'P 1'
#
loop_
_entity.id
_entity.type
_entity.pdbx_description
1 polymer ?
#
loop_
_entity_poly.entity_id
_entity_poly.type
_entity_poly.pdbx_seq_one_letter_code
_entity_poly.pdbx_strand_id
1 'polypeptide(L)'
;MVRKTTMRRVRKGKQRRPETGWIVTWDVDSTDRAACNRLYRFMYGDTTQYDGRTYRYPGFLEKDGVRYLGQSVVFVIPQLRPEIEEALFRFGVDHEATPARLG
;
A
#
# COMPACT_ATOMS: atom_id res chain seq x y z
N MET A 1 -7.95 16.13 -5.35
CA MET A 1 -8.86 15.91 -4.21
C MET A 1 -8.20 14.92 -3.25
N VAL A 2 -7.50 15.40 -2.21
CA VAL A 2 -6.92 14.52 -1.18
C VAL A 2 -8.07 13.97 -0.35
N ARG A 3 -8.49 12.71 -0.59
CA ARG A 3 -9.53 12.06 0.21
C ARG A 3 -9.11 12.13 1.68
N LYS A 4 -9.97 12.68 2.55
CA LYS A 4 -9.80 12.79 4.03
C LYS A 4 -9.30 11.50 4.72
N THR A 5 -9.35 10.35 4.04
CA THR A 5 -8.93 9.03 4.51
C THR A 5 -7.42 8.78 4.49
N THR A 6 -6.63 9.38 3.59
CA THR A 6 -5.17 9.13 3.47
C THR A 6 -4.39 9.81 4.59
N MET A 7 -4.72 11.07 4.91
CA MET A 7 -4.11 11.80 6.03
C MET A 7 -4.32 11.13 7.38
N ARG A 8 -5.47 10.48 7.59
CA ARG A 8 -5.72 9.67 8.80
C ARG A 8 -4.74 8.49 8.89
N ARG A 9 -4.41 7.84 7.77
CA ARG A 9 -3.45 6.73 7.72
C ARG A 9 -2.03 7.21 8.02
N VAL A 10 -1.62 8.35 7.45
CA VAL A 10 -0.32 8.98 7.78
C VAL A 10 -0.21 9.26 9.28
N ARG A 11 -1.24 9.89 9.88
CA ARG A 11 -1.28 10.19 11.32
C ARG A 11 -1.20 8.93 12.18
N LYS A 12 -1.92 7.86 11.81
CA LYS A 12 -1.86 6.55 12.50
C LYS A 12 -0.45 5.95 12.42
N GLY A 13 0.22 6.08 11.28
CA GLY A 13 1.59 5.57 11.08
C GLY A 13 2.64 6.24 11.97
N LYS A 14 2.48 7.53 12.29
CA LYS A 14 3.40 8.31 13.15
C LYS A 14 3.36 7.93 14.63
N GLN A 15 2.29 7.27 15.10
CA GLN A 15 2.14 6.88 16.51
C GLN A 15 2.83 5.55 16.87
N ARG A 16 3.50 4.90 15.91
CA ARG A 16 4.14 3.59 16.10
C ARG A 16 5.63 3.75 16.46
N ARG A 17 6.15 2.79 17.23
CA ARG A 17 7.56 2.74 17.70
C ARG A 17 8.57 2.83 16.55
N PRO A 18 9.83 3.24 16.81
CA PRO A 18 10.89 3.19 15.81
C PRO A 18 11.07 1.80 15.21
N GLU A 19 11.16 1.74 13.89
CA GLU A 19 11.20 0.48 13.14
C GLU A 19 12.15 0.60 11.95
N THR A 20 12.92 -0.46 11.67
CA THR A 20 13.80 -0.56 10.51
C THR A 20 13.09 -1.32 9.41
N GLY A 21 13.20 -0.83 8.17
CA GLY A 21 12.51 -1.41 7.03
C GLY A 21 12.88 -0.69 5.76
N TRP A 22 11.91 -0.54 4.87
CA TRP A 22 12.10 0.01 3.54
C TRP A 22 11.01 1.02 3.25
N ILE A 23 11.38 2.18 2.70
CA ILE A 23 10.45 3.04 1.99
C ILE A 23 10.35 2.48 0.57
N VAL A 24 9.12 2.16 0.16
CA VAL A 24 8.80 1.70 -1.20
C VAL A 24 8.00 2.80 -1.86
N THR A 25 8.53 3.32 -2.96
CA THR A 25 7.88 4.28 -3.85
C THR A 25 7.54 3.58 -5.16
N TRP A 26 6.50 4.05 -5.83
CA TRP A 26 6.16 3.55 -7.16
C TRP A 26 5.61 4.64 -8.04
N ASP A 27 5.71 4.46 -9.35
CA ASP A 27 5.06 5.30 -10.34
C ASP A 27 4.19 4.44 -11.26
N VAL A 28 2.94 4.84 -11.43
CA VAL A 28 1.98 4.12 -12.27
C VAL A 28 1.45 5.06 -13.32
N ASP A 29 1.53 4.64 -14.58
CA ASP A 29 0.91 5.36 -15.68
C ASP A 29 -0.61 5.43 -15.43
N SER A 30 -1.09 6.64 -15.16
CA SER A 30 -2.51 6.91 -14.91
C SER A 30 -3.43 6.60 -16.10
N THR A 31 -2.86 6.48 -17.31
CA THR A 31 -3.59 6.07 -18.50
C THR A 31 -3.82 4.55 -18.54
N ASP A 32 -2.96 3.75 -17.91
CA ASP A 32 -3.20 2.33 -17.66
C ASP A 32 -4.15 2.14 -16.48
N ARG A 33 -5.44 2.28 -16.79
CA ARG A 33 -6.53 2.04 -15.85
C ARG A 33 -6.52 0.64 -15.26
N ALA A 34 -6.03 -0.36 -16.00
CA ALA A 34 -6.02 -1.74 -15.53
C ALA A 34 -4.95 -1.92 -14.44
N ALA A 35 -3.73 -1.40 -14.64
CA ALA A 35 -2.69 -1.38 -13.63
C ALA A 35 -3.11 -0.57 -12.39
N CYS A 36 -3.68 0.62 -12.60
CA CYS A 36 -4.19 1.46 -11.51
C CYS A 36 -5.26 0.74 -10.67
N ASN A 37 -6.19 0.02 -11.30
CA ASN A 37 -7.23 -0.73 -10.58
C ASN A 37 -6.68 -1.93 -9.81
N ARG A 38 -5.74 -2.69 -10.40
CA ARG A 38 -5.06 -3.81 -9.72
C ARG A 38 -4.30 -3.30 -8.50
N LEU A 39 -3.53 -2.23 -8.66
CA LEU A 39 -2.77 -1.61 -7.58
C LEU A 39 -3.69 -1.06 -6.49
N TYR A 40 -4.78 -0.39 -6.85
CA TYR A 40 -5.75 0.11 -5.87
C TYR A 40 -6.35 -1.02 -5.03
N ARG A 41 -6.80 -2.11 -5.67
CA ARG A 41 -7.36 -3.28 -4.96
C ARG A 41 -6.32 -3.96 -4.09
N PHE A 42 -5.09 -4.11 -4.57
CA PHE A 42 -4.00 -4.66 -3.76
C PHE A 42 -3.72 -3.80 -2.52
N MET A 43 -3.58 -2.49 -2.68
CA MET A 43 -3.21 -1.59 -1.58
C MET A 43 -4.33 -1.40 -0.56
N TYR A 44 -5.56 -1.19 -1.02
CA TYR A 44 -6.69 -0.79 -0.18
C TYR A 44 -7.67 -1.93 0.14
N GLY A 45 -7.54 -3.07 -0.54
CA GLY A 45 -8.44 -4.19 -0.43
C GLY A 45 -9.62 -4.07 -1.38
N ASP A 46 -10.53 -5.03 -1.27
CA ASP A 46 -11.76 -5.08 -2.05
C ASP A 46 -12.95 -5.45 -1.17
N THR A 47 -14.14 -5.11 -1.62
CA THR A 47 -15.40 -5.51 -0.98
C THR A 47 -16.33 -6.05 -2.04
N THR A 48 -16.65 -7.33 -1.91
CA THR A 48 -17.50 -8.04 -2.88
C THR A 48 -18.82 -8.39 -2.22
N GLN A 49 -19.92 -8.12 -2.92
CA GLN A 49 -21.24 -8.60 -2.53
C GLN A 49 -21.58 -9.86 -3.31
N TYR A 50 -21.92 -10.92 -2.59
CA TYR A 50 -22.34 -12.19 -3.17
C TYR A 50 -23.46 -12.78 -2.31
N ASP A 51 -24.57 -13.14 -2.95
CA ASP A 51 -25.73 -13.76 -2.32
C ASP A 51 -26.24 -12.99 -1.07
N GLY A 52 -26.39 -11.66 -1.21
CA GLY A 52 -26.82 -10.77 -0.12
C GLY A 52 -25.79 -10.58 1.00
N ARG A 53 -24.62 -11.24 0.95
CA ARG A 53 -23.54 -11.11 1.93
C ARG A 53 -22.43 -10.21 1.40
N THR A 54 -21.87 -9.38 2.29
CA THR A 54 -20.73 -8.52 1.97
C THR A 54 -19.44 -9.14 2.52
N TYR A 55 -18.51 -9.46 1.63
CA TYR A 55 -17.19 -9.99 1.93
C TYR A 55 -16.15 -8.89 1.81
N ARG A 56 -15.37 -8.67 2.87
CA ARG A 56 -14.29 -7.68 2.89
C ARG A 56 -12.94 -8.37 2.84
N TYR A 57 -12.16 -8.04 1.82
CA TYR A 57 -10.79 -8.51 1.65
C TYR A 57 -9.84 -7.38 2.01
N PRO A 58 -9.09 -7.48 3.13
CA PRO A 58 -8.20 -6.42 3.56
C PRO A 58 -7.07 -6.21 2.56
N GLY A 59 -6.70 -4.95 2.32
CA GLY A 59 -5.57 -4.61 1.45
C GLY A 59 -4.22 -4.71 2.14
N PHE A 60 -3.16 -4.58 1.36
CA PHE A 60 -1.78 -4.57 1.85
C PHE A 60 -1.54 -3.49 2.93
N LEU A 61 -2.17 -2.31 2.81
CA LEU A 61 -2.05 -1.24 3.79
C LEU A 61 -2.66 -1.56 5.18
N GLU A 62 -3.40 -2.65 5.30
CA GLU A 62 -3.98 -3.09 6.57
C GLU A 62 -3.11 -4.11 7.29
N LYS A 63 -2.08 -4.66 6.64
CA LYS A 63 -1.15 -5.58 7.26
C LYS A 63 -0.32 -4.90 8.34
N ASP A 64 -0.05 -5.63 9.41
CA ASP A 64 0.90 -5.19 10.43
C ASP A 64 2.31 -5.14 9.86
N GLY A 65 3.04 -4.07 10.14
CA GLY A 65 4.33 -3.79 9.52
C GLY A 65 4.27 -2.91 8.26
N VAL A 66 3.07 -2.53 7.79
CA VAL A 66 2.90 -1.54 6.72
C VAL A 66 2.51 -0.18 7.30
N ARG A 67 3.16 0.89 6.84
CA ARG A 67 2.83 2.28 7.18
C ARG A 67 2.62 3.08 5.90
N TYR A 68 1.45 3.68 5.77
CA TYR A 68 1.16 4.60 4.68
C TYR A 68 1.88 5.94 4.94
N LEU A 69 2.75 6.36 4.03
CA LEU A 69 3.51 7.61 4.15
C LEU A 69 2.93 8.72 3.27
N GLY A 70 2.33 8.37 2.14
CA GLY A 70 1.82 9.32 1.18
C GLY A 70 1.30 8.66 -0.09
N GLN A 71 0.96 9.47 -1.09
CA GLN A 71 0.58 8.95 -2.39
C GLN A 71 1.78 8.26 -3.03
N SER A 72 1.56 7.03 -3.48
CA SER A 72 2.58 6.18 -4.07
C SER A 72 3.82 5.93 -3.21
N VAL A 73 3.67 5.99 -1.89
CA VAL A 73 4.77 5.73 -0.97
C VAL A 73 4.30 5.08 0.33
N VAL A 74 4.95 3.97 0.70
CA VAL A 74 4.75 3.26 1.96
C VAL A 74 6.07 2.96 2.63
N PHE A 75 6.03 2.68 3.92
CA PHE A 75 7.07 1.95 4.60
C PHE A 75 6.61 0.53 4.90
N VAL A 76 7.52 -0.44 4.75
CA VAL A 76 7.30 -1.85 5.04
C VAL A 76 8.46 -2.42 5.85
N ILE A 77 8.15 -3.34 6.76
CA ILE A 77 9.14 -4.18 7.42
C ILE A 77 9.77 -5.18 6.42
N PRO A 78 10.97 -5.71 6.68
CA PRO A 78 11.69 -6.59 5.75
C PRO A 78 10.87 -7.78 5.26
N GLN A 79 10.02 -8.36 6.12
CA GLN A 79 9.21 -9.54 5.82
C GLN A 79 8.11 -9.27 4.77
N LEU A 80 7.70 -8.00 4.61
CA LEU A 80 6.62 -7.61 3.69
C LEU A 80 7.14 -7.00 2.39
N ARG A 81 8.45 -6.74 2.30
CA ARG A 81 9.07 -6.18 1.09
C ARG A 81 8.86 -7.07 -0.15
N PRO A 82 9.12 -8.40 -0.10
CA PRO A 82 8.98 -9.23 -1.29
C PRO A 82 7.55 -9.21 -1.85
N GLU A 83 6.54 -9.12 -0.99
CA GLU A 83 5.13 -9.13 -1.40
C GLU A 83 4.76 -7.87 -2.20
N ILE A 84 5.18 -6.69 -1.75
CA ILE A 84 4.89 -5.45 -2.48
C ILE A 84 5.71 -5.34 -3.77
N GLU A 85 6.98 -5.76 -3.76
CA GLU A 85 7.81 -5.78 -4.97
C GLU A 85 7.27 -6.75 -6.02
N GLU A 86 6.86 -7.96 -5.61
CA GLU A 86 6.25 -8.93 -6.52
C GLU A 86 4.93 -8.42 -7.10
N ALA A 87 4.08 -7.78 -6.28
CA ALA A 87 2.83 -7.20 -6.76
C ALA A 87 3.07 -6.08 -7.78
N LEU A 88 3.97 -5.13 -7.47
CA LEU A 88 4.32 -4.02 -8.37
C LEU A 88 4.91 -4.54 -9.67
N PHE A 89 5.84 -5.50 -9.61
CA PHE A 89 6.40 -6.18 -10.77
C PHE A 89 5.31 -6.84 -11.64
N ARG A 90 4.41 -7.63 -11.04
CA ARG A 90 3.30 -8.29 -11.76
C ARG A 90 2.32 -7.30 -12.39
N PHE A 91 2.21 -6.09 -11.84
CA PHE A 91 1.33 -5.06 -12.38
C PHE A 91 1.99 -4.23 -13.49
N GLY A 92 3.29 -4.39 -13.73
CA GLY A 92 4.06 -3.56 -14.66
C GLY A 92 4.29 -2.15 -14.12
N VAL A 93 4.45 -2.02 -12.79
CA VAL A 93 4.59 -0.72 -12.11
C VAL A 93 6.04 -0.57 -11.66
N ASP A 94 6.69 0.47 -12.16
CA ASP A 94 8.05 0.82 -11.76
C ASP A 94 8.06 1.25 -10.29
N HIS A 95 9.08 0.78 -9.57
CA HIS A 95 9.19 1.00 -8.14
C HIS A 95 10.63 1.04 -7.68
N GLU A 96 10.84 1.72 -6.57
CA GLU A 96 12.12 1.78 -5.89
C GLU A 96 11.92 1.45 -4.41
N ALA A 97 12.88 0.72 -3.85
CA ALA A 97 12.92 0.39 -2.44
C ALA A 97 14.21 0.96 -1.84
N THR A 98 14.07 1.82 -0.84
CA THR A 98 15.20 2.42 -0.12
C THR A 98 15.17 1.97 1.34
N PRO A 99 16.30 1.47 1.90
CA PRO A 99 16.38 1.18 3.33
C PRO A 99 16.05 2.43 4.17
N ALA A 100 15.25 2.25 5.21
CA ALA A 100 14.83 3.35 6.06
C ALA A 100 14.65 2.92 7.52
N ARG A 101 14.80 3.89 8.42
CA ARG A 101 14.39 3.77 9.82
C ARG A 101 13.35 4.85 10.09
N LEU A 102 12.19 4.45 10.62
CA LEU A 102 11.04 5.32 10.82
C LEU A 102 10.63 5.32 12.28
N GLY A 103 10.76 6.46 12.96
CA GLY A 103 10.47 6.66 14.38
C GLY A 103 11.07 7.94 14.92
#